data_AF-A0AAU3IVX0-F1
#
_entry.id   AF-A0AAU3IVX0-F1
#
_cell.length_a   1.000
_cell.length_b   1.000
_cell.length_c   1.000
_cell.angle_alpha   90.00
_cell.angle_beta   90.00
_cell.angle_gamma   90.00
#
_symmetry.space_group_name_H-M   'P 1'
#
loop_
_entity.id
_entity.type
_entity.pdbx_description
1 polymer ?
#
loop_
_entity_poly.entity_id
_entity_poly.type
_entity_poly.pdbx_seq_one_letter_code
_entity_poly.pdbx_strand_id
1 'polypeptide(L)' 'MNDQVTHDRYGLGVVIGVEDGIAVSVDFRSRQERITAPFKRLYKL' A
#
# COMPACT_ATOMS: atom_id res chain seq x y z
N MET A 1 -3.11 -9.21 -11.52
CA MET A 1 -2.32 -9.67 -10.36
C MET A 1 -2.03 -8.43 -9.55
N ASN A 2 -2.82 -8.16 -8.51
CA ASN A 2 -2.63 -6.96 -7.68
C ASN A 2 -1.76 -7.34 -6.49
N ASP A 3 -0.77 -6.50 -6.19
CA ASP A 3 0.08 -6.66 -5.03
C ASP A 3 -0.75 -6.52 -3.75
N GLN A 4 -0.64 -7.50 -2.85
CA GLN A 4 -1.30 -7.43 -1.54
C GLN A 4 -0.28 -7.00 -0.50
N VAL A 5 -0.69 -6.05 0.34
CA VAL A 5 0.13 -5.51 1.42
C VAL A 5 -0.64 -5.64 2.71
N THR A 6 0.03 -5.98 3.80
CA THR A 6 -0.63 -6.04 5.11
C THR A 6 -0.08 -4.92 5.98
N HIS A 7 -0.98 -4.10 6.51
CA HIS A 7 -0.65 -3.04 7.45
C HIS A 7 -1.10 -3.43 8.85
N ASP A 8 -0.16 -3.48 9.80
CA ASP A 8 -0.39 -3.96 11.17
C ASP A 8 -1.61 -3.28 11.87
N ARG A 9 -1.83 -1.99 11.57
CA ARG A 9 -2.95 -1.21 12.13
C ARG A 9 -4.29 -1.37 11.40
N TYR A 10 -4.29 -1.81 10.13
CA TYR A 10 -5.48 -1.76 9.26
C TYR A 10 -5.86 -3.08 8.61
N GLY A 11 -4.99 -4.08 8.65
CA GLY A 11 -5.16 -5.38 8.00
C GLY A 11 -4.69 -5.38 6.56
N LEU A 12 -5.37 -6.17 5.73
CA LEU A 12 -5.00 -6.42 4.34
C LEU A 12 -5.42 -5.25 3.43
N GLY A 13 -4.49 -4.77 2.63
CA GLY A 13 -4.68 -3.78 1.58
C GLY A 13 -4.23 -4.31 0.23
N VAL A 14 -4.81 -3.76 -0.83
CA VAL A 14 -4.46 -4.10 -2.21
C VAL A 14 -3.84 -2.88 -2.87
N VAL A 15 -2.68 -3.04 -3.47
CA VAL A 15 -2.05 -1.98 -4.25
C VAL A 15 -2.88 -1.77 -5.51
N ILE A 16 -3.45 -0.58 -5.62
CA ILE A 16 -4.27 -0.16 -6.77
C ILE A 16 -3.49 0.78 -7.69
N GLY A 17 -2.35 1.30 -7.24
CA GLY A 17 -1.49 2.16 -8.05
C GLY A 17 -0.07 2.21 -7.49
N VAL A 18 0.91 2.19 -8.39
CA VAL A 18 2.33 2.34 -8.07
C VAL A 18 2.87 3.50 -8.87
N GLU A 19 3.36 4.52 -8.17
CA GLU A 19 4.16 5.60 -8.73
C GLU A 19 5.63 5.24 -8.46
N ASP A 20 6.28 4.65 -9.46
CA ASP A 20 7.64 4.12 -9.37
C ASP A 20 8.61 5.19 -8.83
N GLY A 21 9.18 4.93 -7.65
CA GLY A 21 10.09 5.84 -6.96
C GLY A 21 9.47 7.02 -6.20
N ILE A 22 8.13 7.19 -6.21
CA ILE A 22 7.45 8.36 -5.61
C ILE A 22 6.47 7.94 -4.53
N ALA A 23 5.48 7.10 -4.84
CA ALA A 23 4.43 6.72 -3.91
C ALA A 23 3.68 5.45 -4.36
N VAL A 24 3.02 4.77 -3.44
CA VAL A 24 2.11 3.66 -3.75
C VAL A 24 0.75 3.93 -3.14
N SER A 25 -0.29 3.70 -3.93
CA SER A 25 -1.69 3.82 -3.51
C SER A 25 -2.21 2.45 -3.17
N VAL A 26 -2.57 2.29 -1.89
CA VAL A 26 -3.09 1.06 -1.33
C VAL A 26 -4.54 1.26 -0.94
N ASP A 27 -5.41 0.38 -1.42
CA ASP A 27 -6.81 0.33 -1.04
C ASP A 27 -7.02 -0.71 0.07
N PHE A 28 -7.42 -0.25 1.25
CA PHE A 28 -7.75 -1.10 2.40
C PHE A 28 -9.26 -1.39 2.48
N ARG A 29 -10.02 -1.25 1.38
CA ARG A 29 -11.50 -1.27 1.27
C ARG A 29 -12.24 -0.21 2.07
N SER A 30 -11.78 0.09 3.29
CA SER A 30 -12.35 1.11 4.18
C SER A 30 -11.73 2.50 3.97
N ARG A 31 -10.54 2.58 3.37
CA ARG A 31 -9.87 3.81 2.97
C ARG A 31 -8.80 3.52 1.91
N GLN A 32 -8.48 4.51 1.08
CA GLN A 32 -7.25 4.51 0.30
C GLN A 32 -6.15 5.26 1.05
N GLU A 33 -4.99 4.63 1.16
CA GLU A 33 -3.81 5.23 1.76
C GLU A 33 -2.71 5.33 0.70
N ARG A 34 -2.26 6.57 0.48
CA ARG A 34 -1.13 6.87 -0.41
C ARG A 34 0.12 6.94 0.45
N ILE A 35 1.08 6.09 0.15
CA ILE A 35 2.30 5.92 0.93
C ILE A 35 3.46 6.40 0.07
N THR A 36 3.97 7.58 0.40
CA THR A 36 5.08 8.23 -0.32
C THR A 36 6.43 7.68 0.12
N ALA A 37 7.40 7.64 -0.79
CA ALA A 37 8.76 7.22 -0.49
C ALA A 37 9.43 8.13 0.58
N PRO A 38 10.34 7.58 1.41
CA PRO A 38 10.70 6.16 1.51
C PRO A 38 9.55 5.39 2.19
N PHE A 39 9.18 4.24 1.63
CA PHE A 39 8.06 3.38 2.06
C PHE A 39 8.28 2.78 3.45
N LYS A 40 8.39 3.64 4.48
CA LYS A 40 8.61 3.25 5.86
C LYS A 40 7.43 2.38 6.28
N ARG A 41 7.71 1.09 6.54
CA ARG A 41 6.79 0.06 7.05
C ARG A 41 5.84 -0.58 6.03
N LEU A 42 6.10 -0.49 4.72
CA LEU A 42 5.39 -1.32 3.75
C LEU A 42 6.10 -2.67 3.60
N TYR A 43 5.46 -3.75 4.03
CA TYR A 43 5.92 -5.11 3.79
C TYR A 43 5.06 -5.72 2.68
N LYS A 44 5.69 -5.97 1.52
CA LYS A 44 5.08 -6.68 0.38
C LYS A 44 5.01 -8.18 0.73
N LEU A 45 3.84 -8.79 0.56
CA LEU A 45 3.60 -10.22 0.70
C LEU A 45 3.88 -10.97 -0.61
#